data_AF-A0A0Q5DKT5-F1
#
_entry.id   AF-A0A0Q5DKT5-F1
#
_cell.length_a   1.000
_cell.length_b   1.000
_cell.length_c   1.000
_cell.angle_alpha   90.00
_cell.angle_beta   90.00
_cell.angle_gamma   90.00
#
_symmetry.space_group_name_H-M   'P 1'
#
loop_
_entity.id
_entity.type
_entity.pdbx_description
1 polymer ?
#
loop_
_entity_poly.entity_id
_entity_poly.type
_entity_poly.pdbx_seq_one_letter_code
_entity_poly.pdbx_strand_id
1 'polypeptide(L)'
;MFSLAKLSPTVTDMIRFDHSHVFVTFHQFTHDKSPTVKKALSETICSALEIHATLEEEIFYPVMRTVDAADPVLEKAPDEHADMKRLIRELRAIPGHDDRHDRVLLELMREVIHHVADEETVVLPAAERRLSKERLNQLGVEMNKRRVELLAPQAGKVAISHAVGFSGSTTAWVLGAVGAIGAVLALATAGRRTAAQH
;
A
#
# COMPACT_ATOMS: atom_id res chain seq x y z
N MET A 1 -17.05 24.04 -11.49
CA MET A 1 -15.77 24.09 -10.73
C MET A 1 -15.14 22.71 -10.77
N PHE A 2 -13.96 22.58 -11.37
CA PHE A 2 -13.18 21.35 -11.37
C PHE A 2 -12.52 21.20 -9.98
N SER A 3 -12.88 20.16 -9.24
CA SER A 3 -12.24 19.84 -7.95
C SER A 3 -11.06 18.91 -8.19
N LEU A 4 -9.90 19.21 -7.61
CA LEU A 4 -8.70 18.35 -7.65
C LEU A 4 -8.97 16.94 -7.09
N ALA A 5 -9.97 16.80 -6.20
CA ALA A 5 -10.42 15.50 -5.69
C ALA A 5 -10.99 14.57 -6.78
N LYS A 6 -11.48 15.12 -7.90
CA LYS A 6 -12.00 14.33 -9.04
C LYS A 6 -10.91 13.80 -9.99
N LEU A 7 -9.66 14.25 -9.81
CA LEU A 7 -8.49 13.83 -10.59
C LEU A 7 -7.57 12.88 -9.80
N SER A 8 -7.81 12.72 -8.50
CA SER A 8 -7.07 11.80 -7.65
C SER A 8 -7.68 10.39 -7.77
N PRO A 9 -6.87 9.32 -7.68
CA PRO A 9 -7.40 7.95 -7.68
C PRO A 9 -8.43 7.75 -6.57
N THR A 10 -9.44 6.92 -6.83
CA THR A 10 -10.38 6.51 -5.77
C THR A 10 -9.68 5.60 -4.76
N VAL A 11 -10.27 5.40 -3.58
CA VAL A 11 -9.74 4.45 -2.60
C VAL A 11 -9.61 3.03 -3.17
N THR A 12 -10.57 2.60 -4.01
CA THR A 12 -10.50 1.27 -4.63
C THR A 12 -9.40 1.21 -5.67
N ASP A 13 -9.19 2.25 -6.50
CA ASP A 13 -8.03 2.31 -7.40
C ASP A 13 -6.70 2.21 -6.63
N MET A 14 -6.58 2.90 -5.49
CA MET A 14 -5.38 2.86 -4.66
C MET A 14 -5.08 1.48 -4.10
N ILE A 15 -6.09 0.77 -3.59
CA ILE A 15 -5.95 -0.60 -3.09
C ILE A 15 -5.49 -1.53 -4.22
N ARG A 16 -6.11 -1.44 -5.41
CA ARG A 16 -5.67 -2.23 -6.59
C ARG A 16 -4.24 -1.93 -7.03
N PHE A 17 -3.79 -0.68 -6.89
CA PHE A 17 -2.40 -0.31 -7.16
C PHE A 17 -1.45 -0.94 -6.16
N ASP A 18 -1.81 -1.03 -4.87
CA ASP A 18 -1.01 -1.73 -3.86
C ASP A 18 -0.90 -3.23 -4.20
N HIS A 19 -2.01 -3.89 -4.52
CA HIS A 19 -2.03 -5.29 -4.94
C HIS A 19 -1.09 -5.55 -6.12
N SER A 20 -1.23 -4.72 -7.15
CA SER A 20 -0.40 -4.79 -8.35
C SER A 20 1.08 -4.60 -8.02
N HIS A 21 1.41 -3.66 -7.12
CA HIS A 21 2.78 -3.40 -6.72
C HIS A 21 3.41 -4.60 -6.00
N VAL A 22 2.67 -5.22 -5.07
CA VAL A 22 3.13 -6.41 -4.35
C VAL A 22 3.38 -7.56 -5.33
N PHE A 23 2.44 -7.83 -6.25
CA PHE A 23 2.63 -8.91 -7.24
C PHE A 23 3.76 -8.65 -8.22
N VAL A 24 3.95 -7.41 -8.69
CA VAL A 24 5.09 -7.07 -9.55
C VAL A 24 6.40 -7.28 -8.82
N THR A 25 6.49 -6.85 -7.55
CA THR A 25 7.69 -7.02 -6.74
C THR A 25 7.99 -8.49 -6.46
N PHE A 26 6.94 -9.27 -6.16
CA PHE A 26 7.06 -10.72 -5.98
C PHE A 26 7.46 -11.42 -7.28
N HIS A 27 6.98 -10.98 -8.44
CA HIS A 27 7.38 -11.55 -9.73
C HIS A 27 8.86 -11.35 -10.03
N GLN A 28 9.51 -10.30 -9.49
CA GLN A 28 10.96 -10.24 -9.56
C GLN A 28 11.62 -11.33 -8.73
N PHE A 29 11.04 -11.80 -7.63
CA PHE A 29 11.70 -12.76 -6.75
C PHE A 29 11.94 -14.09 -7.47
N THR A 30 13.20 -14.51 -7.56
CA THR A 30 13.61 -15.80 -8.14
C THR A 30 14.62 -16.50 -7.24
N HIS A 31 14.58 -17.84 -7.20
CA HIS A 31 15.39 -18.64 -6.28
C HIS A 31 16.91 -18.46 -6.46
N ASP A 32 17.34 -18.12 -7.68
CA ASP A 32 18.72 -17.96 -8.13
C ASP A 32 19.32 -16.58 -7.81
N LYS A 33 18.52 -15.64 -7.27
CA LYS A 33 19.03 -14.33 -6.87
C LYS A 33 19.98 -14.43 -5.69
N SER A 34 20.89 -13.45 -5.63
CA SER A 34 21.76 -13.30 -4.48
C SER A 34 20.94 -13.09 -3.19
N PRO A 35 21.42 -13.60 -2.04
CA PRO A 35 20.76 -13.40 -0.74
C PRO A 35 20.39 -11.95 -0.43
N THR A 36 21.26 -11.01 -0.80
CA THR A 36 21.04 -9.57 -0.62
C THR A 36 19.84 -9.08 -1.41
N VAL A 37 19.69 -9.50 -2.67
CA VAL A 37 18.56 -9.09 -3.52
C VAL A 37 17.26 -9.76 -3.04
N LYS A 38 17.30 -11.04 -2.65
CA LYS A 38 16.14 -11.72 -2.06
C LYS A 38 15.62 -10.96 -0.83
N LYS A 39 16.54 -10.55 0.05
CA LYS A 39 16.19 -9.81 1.26
C LYS A 39 15.62 -8.43 0.95
N ALA A 40 16.20 -7.71 -0.01
CA ALA A 40 15.71 -6.40 -0.44
C ALA A 40 14.29 -6.48 -1.02
N LEU A 41 14.04 -7.42 -1.94
CA LEU A 41 12.70 -7.63 -2.52
C LEU A 41 11.68 -8.00 -1.46
N SER A 42 12.04 -8.91 -0.54
CA SER A 42 11.16 -9.34 0.54
C SER A 42 10.85 -8.21 1.52
N GLU A 43 11.83 -7.35 1.83
CA GLU A 43 11.61 -6.19 2.68
C GLU A 43 10.70 -5.15 2.00
N THR A 44 10.83 -4.95 0.68
CA THR A 44 9.91 -4.12 -0.10
C THR A 44 8.49 -4.66 -0.03
N ILE A 45 8.29 -5.97 -0.24
CA ILE A 45 6.98 -6.62 -0.11
C ILE A 45 6.41 -6.45 1.30
N CYS A 46 7.21 -6.75 2.33
CA CYS A 46 6.81 -6.63 3.74
C CYS A 46 6.35 -5.21 4.08
N SER A 47 7.12 -4.20 3.68
CA SER A 47 6.80 -2.79 3.97
C SER A 47 5.53 -2.35 3.24
N ALA A 48 5.36 -2.76 1.97
CA ALA A 48 4.17 -2.47 1.19
C ALA A 48 2.91 -3.08 1.83
N LEU A 49 2.97 -4.35 2.23
CA LEU A 49 1.86 -5.06 2.87
C LEU A 49 1.49 -4.47 4.24
N GLU A 50 2.47 -4.06 5.05
CA GLU A 50 2.19 -3.42 6.34
C GLU A 50 1.48 -2.07 6.17
N ILE A 51 1.91 -1.27 5.19
CA ILE A 51 1.26 0.01 4.87
C ILE A 51 -0.16 -0.25 4.35
N HIS A 52 -0.31 -1.13 3.38
CA HIS A 52 -1.59 -1.51 2.78
C HIS A 52 -2.60 -1.98 3.84
N ALA A 53 -2.24 -2.98 4.66
CA ALA A 53 -3.10 -3.49 5.72
C ALA A 53 -3.49 -2.41 6.75
N THR A 54 -2.55 -1.51 7.09
CA THR A 54 -2.83 -0.38 8.01
C THR A 54 -3.86 0.58 7.40
N LEU A 55 -3.73 0.90 6.11
CA LEU A 55 -4.63 1.80 5.42
C LEU A 55 -6.06 1.23 5.32
N GLU A 56 -6.19 -0.07 5.11
CA GLU A 56 -7.49 -0.72 5.08
C GLU A 56 -8.16 -0.78 6.44
N GLU A 57 -7.40 -1.20 7.46
CA GLU A 57 -7.87 -1.31 8.83
C GLU A 57 -8.31 0.04 9.41
N GLU A 58 -7.55 1.12 9.14
CA GLU A 58 -7.82 2.44 9.69
C GLU A 58 -8.89 3.23 8.90
N ILE A 59 -8.98 3.04 7.58
CA ILE A 59 -9.74 3.95 6.70
C ILE A 59 -10.83 3.22 5.91
N PHE A 60 -10.48 2.11 5.24
CA PHE A 60 -11.40 1.48 4.28
C PHE A 60 -12.43 0.57 4.97
N TYR A 61 -11.98 -0.43 5.72
CA TYR A 61 -12.86 -1.40 6.39
C TYR A 61 -13.86 -0.79 7.37
N PRO A 62 -13.52 0.23 8.18
CA PRO A 62 -14.51 0.88 9.03
C PRO A 62 -15.70 1.41 8.23
N VAL A 63 -15.46 1.97 7.04
CA VAL A 63 -16.55 2.44 6.17
C VAL A 63 -17.27 1.26 5.53
N MET A 64 -16.54 0.25 5.06
CA MET A 64 -17.16 -0.93 4.44
C MET A 64 -18.09 -1.67 5.40
N ARG A 65 -17.75 -1.77 6.68
CA ARG A 65 -18.62 -2.34 7.72
C ARG A 65 -19.90 -1.54 7.97
N THR A 66 -19.95 -0.25 7.63
CA THR A 66 -21.20 0.53 7.70
C THR A 66 -22.14 0.27 6.52
N VAL A 67 -21.61 -0.20 5.40
CA VAL A 67 -22.39 -0.45 4.16
C VAL A 67 -22.64 -1.93 3.89
N ASP A 68 -21.84 -2.83 4.46
CA ASP A 68 -21.98 -4.29 4.37
C ASP A 68 -21.49 -4.97 5.65
N ALA A 69 -22.22 -4.77 6.76
CA ALA A 69 -21.79 -5.20 8.10
C ALA A 69 -21.66 -6.72 8.28
N ALA A 70 -22.32 -7.51 7.43
CA ALA A 70 -22.38 -8.97 7.52
C ALA A 70 -21.62 -9.65 6.37
N ASP A 71 -20.72 -8.92 5.69
CA ASP A 71 -19.88 -9.50 4.65
C ASP A 71 -18.83 -10.44 5.28
N PRO A 72 -18.86 -11.75 4.98
CA PRO A 72 -17.90 -12.70 5.55
C PRO A 72 -16.44 -12.37 5.23
N VAL A 73 -16.17 -11.67 4.12
CA VAL A 73 -14.82 -11.22 3.73
C VAL A 73 -14.31 -10.13 4.69
N LEU A 74 -15.18 -9.23 5.14
CA LEU A 74 -14.80 -8.18 6.10
C LEU A 74 -14.64 -8.72 7.54
N GLU A 75 -15.28 -9.85 7.85
CA GLU A 75 -15.14 -10.56 9.12
C GLU A 75 -13.81 -11.30 9.21
N LYS A 76 -13.35 -11.93 8.12
CA LYS A 76 -12.07 -12.67 8.08
C LYS A 76 -10.84 -11.78 7.92
N ALA A 77 -10.98 -10.60 7.31
CA ALA A 77 -9.84 -9.73 6.96
C ALA A 77 -8.89 -9.42 8.15
N PRO A 78 -9.37 -9.15 9.38
CA PRO A 78 -8.48 -8.93 10.53
C PRO A 78 -7.58 -10.13 10.86
N ASP A 79 -8.09 -11.35 10.73
CA ASP A 79 -7.33 -12.57 11.02
C ASP A 79 -6.28 -12.82 9.91
N GLU A 80 -6.66 -12.63 8.64
CA GLU A 80 -5.72 -12.69 7.51
C GLU A 80 -4.60 -11.65 7.64
N HIS A 81 -4.92 -10.42 8.03
CA HIS A 81 -3.93 -9.38 8.28
C HIS A 81 -3.01 -9.72 9.46
N ALA A 82 -3.54 -10.30 10.53
CA ALA A 82 -2.73 -10.75 11.66
C ALA A 82 -1.73 -11.84 11.25
N ASP A 83 -2.17 -12.75 10.39
CA ASP A 83 -1.37 -13.84 9.83
C ASP A 83 -0.28 -13.32 8.88
N MET A 84 -0.62 -12.42 7.96
CA MET A 84 0.36 -11.72 7.12
C MET A 84 1.41 -10.98 7.97
N LYS A 85 0.98 -10.22 8.98
CA LYS A 85 1.88 -9.49 9.90
C LYS A 85 2.79 -10.45 10.67
N ARG A 86 2.32 -11.65 11.04
CA ARG A 86 3.14 -12.70 11.68
C ARG A 86 4.23 -13.19 10.71
N LEU A 87 3.85 -13.56 9.49
CA LEU A 87 4.78 -14.05 8.47
C LEU A 87 5.82 -13.00 8.08
N ILE A 88 5.43 -11.72 8.01
CA ILE A 88 6.35 -10.60 7.79
C ILE A 88 7.41 -10.52 8.89
N ARG A 89 7.02 -10.63 10.17
CA ARG A 89 7.97 -10.63 11.29
C ARG A 89 8.93 -11.82 11.21
N GLU A 90 8.43 -13.00 10.88
CA GLU A 90 9.29 -14.18 10.69
C GLU A 90 10.26 -13.99 9.52
N LEU A 91 9.77 -13.57 8.34
CA LEU A 91 10.59 -13.36 7.15
C LEU A 91 11.69 -12.33 7.38
N ARG A 92 11.41 -11.27 8.15
CA ARG A 92 12.41 -10.27 8.54
C ARG A 92 13.51 -10.83 9.44
N ALA A 93 13.21 -11.81 10.28
CA ALA A 93 14.19 -12.47 11.15
C ALA A 93 15.10 -13.47 10.40
N ILE A 94 14.70 -13.94 9.22
CA ILE A 94 15.45 -14.95 8.46
C ILE A 94 16.46 -14.28 7.50
N PRO A 95 17.74 -14.71 7.48
CA PRO A 95 18.71 -14.25 6.48
C PRO A 95 18.33 -14.69 5.06
N GLY A 96 18.61 -13.87 4.04
CA GLY A 96 18.25 -14.17 2.65
C GLY A 96 18.98 -15.38 2.02
N HIS A 97 19.97 -15.96 2.70
CA HIS A 97 20.68 -17.17 2.25
C HIS A 97 20.12 -18.46 2.88
N ASP A 98 19.18 -18.35 3.83
CA ASP A 98 18.54 -19.51 4.46
C ASP A 98 17.35 -19.94 3.59
N ASP A 99 17.27 -21.22 3.24
CA ASP A 99 16.17 -21.79 2.44
C ASP A 99 14.79 -21.56 3.08
N ARG A 100 14.72 -21.33 4.39
CA ARG A 100 13.49 -20.92 5.07
C ARG A 100 12.95 -19.59 4.56
N HIS A 101 13.81 -18.69 4.11
CA HIS A 101 13.42 -17.36 3.64
C HIS A 101 12.45 -17.47 2.45
N ASP A 102 12.83 -18.27 1.45
CA ASP A 102 12.02 -18.50 0.25
C ASP A 102 10.70 -19.19 0.63
N ARG A 103 10.72 -20.15 1.57
CA ARG A 103 9.49 -20.82 2.04
C ARG A 103 8.52 -19.88 2.73
N VAL A 104 9.01 -19.04 3.65
CA VAL A 104 8.16 -18.10 4.40
C VAL A 104 7.64 -17.00 3.48
N LEU A 105 8.43 -16.53 2.50
CA LEU A 105 7.92 -15.59 1.50
C LEU A 105 6.82 -16.22 0.64
N LEU A 106 6.97 -17.46 0.21
CA LEU A 106 5.94 -18.17 -0.57
C LEU A 106 4.65 -18.41 0.25
N GLU A 107 4.79 -18.67 1.55
CA GLU A 107 3.65 -18.76 2.47
C GLU A 107 2.95 -17.41 2.63
N LEU A 108 3.69 -16.33 2.87
CA LEU A 108 3.15 -14.96 2.92
C LEU A 108 2.38 -14.63 1.64
N MET A 109 2.97 -14.92 0.47
CA MET A 109 2.32 -14.62 -0.80
C MET A 109 1.09 -15.47 -1.08
N ARG A 110 0.98 -16.66 -0.51
CA ARG A 110 -0.25 -17.46 -0.58
C ARG A 110 -1.39 -16.77 0.16
N GLU A 111 -1.14 -16.28 1.38
CA GLU A 111 -2.13 -15.52 2.15
C GLU A 111 -2.53 -14.23 1.43
N VAL A 112 -1.55 -13.50 0.88
CA VAL A 112 -1.80 -12.29 0.08
C VAL A 112 -2.68 -12.59 -1.13
N ILE A 113 -2.43 -13.68 -1.87
CA ILE A 113 -3.22 -14.02 -3.06
C ILE A 113 -4.68 -14.28 -2.70
N HIS A 114 -4.94 -15.02 -1.62
CA HIS A 114 -6.32 -15.28 -1.16
C HIS A 114 -7.00 -13.99 -0.73
N HIS A 115 -6.32 -13.20 0.11
CA HIS A 115 -6.80 -11.92 0.58
C HIS A 115 -7.20 -10.97 -0.58
N VAL A 116 -6.26 -10.74 -1.51
CA VAL A 116 -6.47 -9.89 -2.69
C VAL A 116 -7.62 -10.41 -3.56
N ALA A 117 -7.73 -11.73 -3.73
CA ALA A 117 -8.82 -12.30 -4.55
C ALA A 117 -10.19 -11.97 -3.98
N ASP A 118 -10.37 -12.07 -2.66
CA ASP A 118 -11.65 -11.75 -2.02
C ASP A 118 -11.95 -10.25 -2.05
N GLU A 119 -10.95 -9.40 -1.86
CA GLU A 119 -11.15 -7.97 -2.00
C GLU A 119 -11.53 -7.54 -3.42
N GLU A 120 -10.76 -7.97 -4.42
CA GLU A 120 -10.95 -7.60 -5.83
C GLU A 120 -12.30 -8.07 -6.39
N THR A 121 -12.82 -9.19 -5.87
CA THR A 121 -14.06 -9.80 -6.38
C THR A 121 -15.30 -9.46 -5.55
N VAL A 122 -15.13 -9.18 -4.25
CA VAL A 122 -16.25 -8.94 -3.33
C VAL A 122 -16.23 -7.49 -2.82
N VAL A 123 -15.19 -7.11 -2.07
CA VAL A 123 -15.17 -5.89 -1.26
C VAL A 123 -15.07 -4.63 -2.11
N LEU A 124 -14.12 -4.55 -3.04
CA LEU A 124 -13.91 -3.37 -3.89
C LEU A 124 -15.11 -3.14 -4.83
N PRO A 125 -15.66 -4.17 -5.51
CA PRO A 125 -16.89 -4.02 -6.28
C PRO A 125 -18.10 -3.63 -5.42
N ALA A 126 -18.20 -4.13 -4.18
CA ALA A 126 -19.24 -3.72 -3.24
C ALA A 126 -19.12 -2.23 -2.87
N ALA A 127 -17.91 -1.74 -2.63
CA ALA A 127 -17.64 -0.33 -2.37
C ALA A 127 -18.08 0.53 -3.56
N GLU A 128 -17.71 0.13 -4.78
CA GLU A 128 -18.04 0.86 -6.01
C GLU A 128 -19.55 0.90 -6.32
N ARG A 129 -20.30 -0.14 -5.92
CA ARG A 129 -21.75 -0.18 -6.08
C ARG A 129 -22.50 0.62 -5.01
N ARG A 130 -21.99 0.63 -3.77
CA ARG A 130 -22.72 1.17 -2.61
C ARG A 130 -22.30 2.58 -2.19
N LEU A 131 -21.07 2.99 -2.52
CA LEU A 131 -20.58 4.32 -2.21
C LEU A 131 -20.67 5.22 -3.45
N SER A 132 -20.98 6.49 -3.23
CA SER A 132 -20.92 7.47 -4.30
C SER A 132 -19.46 7.67 -4.74
N LYS A 133 -19.24 8.01 -6.01
CA LYS A 133 -17.90 8.34 -6.52
C LYS A 133 -17.21 9.45 -5.71
N GLU A 134 -17.98 10.42 -5.22
CA GLU A 134 -17.45 11.48 -4.36
C GLU A 134 -16.93 10.91 -3.02
N ARG A 135 -17.64 9.96 -2.42
CA ARG A 135 -17.19 9.31 -1.18
C ARG A 135 -15.94 8.46 -1.40
N LEU A 136 -15.87 7.72 -2.52
CA LEU A 136 -14.69 6.94 -2.90
C LEU A 136 -13.45 7.82 -3.11
N ASN A 137 -13.62 9.01 -3.72
CA ASN A 137 -12.54 9.98 -3.88
C ASN A 137 -12.08 10.56 -2.52
N GLN A 138 -13.01 10.87 -1.62
CA GLN A 138 -12.68 11.39 -0.28
C GLN A 138 -11.85 10.37 0.51
N LEU A 139 -12.24 9.09 0.47
CA LEU A 139 -11.46 8.02 1.09
C LEU A 139 -10.08 7.85 0.45
N GLY A 140 -9.97 8.01 -0.87
CA GLY A 140 -8.67 8.00 -1.56
C GLY A 140 -7.75 9.12 -1.07
N VAL A 141 -8.28 10.33 -0.86
CA VAL A 141 -7.51 11.45 -0.28
C VAL A 141 -7.05 11.15 1.14
N GLU A 142 -7.93 10.61 1.99
CA GLU A 142 -7.61 10.23 3.37
C GLU A 142 -6.52 9.15 3.41
N MET A 143 -6.69 8.09 2.60
CA MET A 143 -5.74 7.00 2.46
C MET A 143 -4.38 7.48 1.96
N ASN A 144 -4.34 8.38 0.96
CA ASN A 144 -3.08 8.91 0.45
C ASN A 144 -2.36 9.78 1.49
N LYS A 145 -3.11 10.60 2.24
CA LYS A 145 -2.53 11.39 3.33
C LYS A 145 -1.89 10.46 4.38
N ARG A 146 -2.61 9.42 4.80
CA ARG A 146 -2.11 8.47 5.79
C ARG A 146 -0.91 7.68 5.28
N ARG A 147 -0.91 7.28 4.01
CA ARG A 147 0.23 6.62 3.36
C ARG A 147 1.50 7.45 3.45
N VAL A 148 1.41 8.76 3.19
CA VAL A 148 2.56 9.68 3.29
C VAL A 148 3.10 9.72 4.73
N GLU A 149 2.22 9.74 5.74
CA GLU A 149 2.61 9.69 7.15
C GLU A 149 3.33 8.38 7.51
N LEU A 150 2.88 7.24 6.97
CA LEU A 150 3.48 5.93 7.20
C LEU A 150 4.84 5.77 6.49
N LEU A 151 5.01 6.40 5.32
CA LEU A 151 6.25 6.38 4.54
C LEU A 151 7.34 7.31 5.11
N ALA A 152 6.97 8.42 5.75
CA ALA A 152 7.93 9.43 6.21
C ALA A 152 9.00 8.86 7.18
N PRO A 153 8.67 8.00 8.17
CA PRO A 153 9.67 7.31 9.00
C PRO A 153 10.51 6.28 8.25
N GLN A 154 10.05 5.80 7.09
CA GLN A 154 10.65 4.69 6.35
C GLN A 154 11.49 5.13 5.14
N ALA A 155 11.49 6.43 4.79
CA ALA A 155 12.10 6.96 3.57
C ALA A 155 13.56 6.52 3.34
N GLY A 156 14.37 6.41 4.41
CA GLY A 156 15.76 5.94 4.31
C GLY A 156 15.88 4.44 3.98
N LYS A 157 14.99 3.59 4.49
CA LYS A 157 15.00 2.13 4.25
C LYS A 157 14.48 1.77 2.86
N VAL A 158 13.47 2.51 2.42
CA VAL A 158 12.85 2.38 1.09
C VAL A 158 13.86 2.75 0.00
N ALA A 159 14.59 3.86 0.14
CA ALA A 159 15.61 4.28 -0.81
C ALA A 159 16.74 3.24 -1.01
N ILE A 160 17.20 2.60 0.08
CA ILE A 160 18.26 1.58 0.02
C ILE A 160 17.76 0.29 -0.63
N SER A 161 16.57 -0.19 -0.23
CA SER A 161 16.01 -1.43 -0.76
C SER A 161 15.68 -1.31 -2.25
N HIS A 162 15.23 -0.15 -2.71
CA HIS A 162 15.03 0.12 -4.14
C HIS A 162 16.33 0.20 -4.93
N ALA A 163 17.40 0.80 -4.40
CA ALA A 163 18.70 0.86 -5.07
C ALA A 163 19.35 -0.52 -5.22
N VAL A 164 19.08 -1.44 -4.28
CA VAL A 164 19.67 -2.79 -4.24
C VAL A 164 18.81 -3.81 -4.98
N GLY A 165 17.48 -3.65 -4.98
CA GLY A 165 16.53 -4.62 -5.52
C GLY A 165 15.97 -4.28 -6.92
N PHE A 166 16.17 -3.05 -7.44
CA PHE A 166 15.48 -2.62 -8.67
C PHE A 166 16.22 -1.62 -9.55
N SER A 167 16.18 -1.89 -10.86
CA SER A 167 16.39 -0.92 -11.93
C SER A 167 15.01 -0.57 -12.54
N GLY A 168 14.42 0.58 -12.17
CA GLY A 168 13.52 1.31 -13.08
C GLY A 168 12.00 1.42 -12.84
N SER A 169 11.30 0.60 -12.04
CA SER A 169 9.81 0.64 -11.99
C SER A 169 9.18 1.47 -10.86
N THR A 170 9.96 1.92 -9.86
CA THR A 170 9.46 2.70 -8.70
C THR A 170 9.12 4.16 -9.02
N THR A 171 9.25 4.59 -10.28
CA THR A 171 8.93 5.95 -10.69
C THR A 171 7.47 6.30 -10.36
N ALA A 172 6.55 5.34 -10.27
CA ALA A 172 5.16 5.59 -9.88
C ALA A 172 4.97 5.91 -8.37
N TRP A 173 5.64 5.19 -7.46
CA TRP A 173 5.58 5.48 -6.02
C TRP A 173 6.26 6.81 -5.68
N VAL A 174 7.39 7.09 -6.32
CA VAL A 174 8.12 8.35 -6.13
C VAL A 174 7.37 9.51 -6.80
N LEU A 175 6.81 9.37 -8.00
CA LEU A 175 6.05 10.46 -8.63
C LEU A 175 4.72 10.73 -7.93
N GLY A 176 4.05 9.72 -7.37
CA GLY A 176 2.84 9.91 -6.58
C GLY A 176 3.10 10.66 -5.27
N ALA A 177 4.14 10.25 -4.53
CA ALA A 177 4.54 10.91 -3.28
C ALA A 177 5.20 12.29 -3.53
N VAL A 178 6.08 12.44 -4.52
CA VAL A 178 6.74 13.71 -4.87
C VAL A 178 5.76 14.70 -5.50
N GLY A 179 4.80 14.24 -6.30
CA GLY A 179 3.72 15.08 -6.83
C GLY A 179 2.85 15.66 -5.72
N ALA A 180 2.50 14.85 -4.71
CA ALA A 180 1.75 15.31 -3.54
C ALA A 180 2.57 16.26 -2.65
N ILE A 181 3.85 15.95 -2.40
CA ILE A 181 4.76 16.81 -1.60
C ILE A 181 4.99 18.16 -2.30
N GLY A 182 5.22 18.16 -3.62
CA GLY A 182 5.40 19.37 -4.41
C GLY A 182 4.16 20.27 -4.38
N ALA A 183 2.96 19.70 -4.49
CA ALA A 183 1.72 20.44 -4.40
C ALA A 183 1.46 21.04 -3.01
N VAL A 184 1.73 20.28 -1.94
CA VAL A 184 1.56 20.75 -0.55
C VAL A 184 2.55 21.86 -0.20
N LEU A 185 3.83 21.75 -0.62
CA LEU A 185 4.84 22.79 -0.42
C LEU A 185 4.56 24.06 -1.24
N ALA A 186 4.07 23.92 -2.48
CA ALA A 186 3.68 25.06 -3.31
C ALA A 186 2.50 25.83 -2.70
N LEU A 187 1.50 25.13 -2.15
CA LEU A 187 0.34 25.76 -1.51
C LEU A 187 0.71 26.42 -0.18
N ALA A 188 1.57 25.79 0.63
CA ALA A 188 2.03 26.36 1.91
C ALA A 188 2.90 27.61 1.73
N THR A 189 3.70 27.68 0.66
CA THR A 189 4.53 28.84 0.35
C THR A 189 3.72 29.99 -0.28
N ALA A 190 2.69 29.70 -1.07
CA ALA A 190 1.77 30.69 -1.62
C ALA A 190 0.90 31.37 -0.54
N GLY A 191 0.44 30.61 0.46
CA GLY A 191 -0.34 31.15 1.60
C GLY A 191 0.48 32.06 2.53
N ARG A 192 1.79 31.81 2.69
CA ARG A 192 2.66 32.68 3.50
C ARG A 192 3.01 34.00 2.79
N ARG A 193 3.09 34.01 1.46
CA ARG A 193 3.36 35.23 0.68
C ARG A 193 2.18 36.21 0.69
N THR A 194 0.95 35.71 0.71
CA THR A 194 -0.26 36.53 0.76
C THR A 194 -0.53 37.11 2.15
N ALA A 195 -0.20 36.36 3.21
CA ALA A 195 -0.29 36.85 4.60
C ALA A 195 0.79 37.88 4.99
N ALA A 196 1.87 38.01 4.21
CA ALA A 196 2.94 38.99 4.44
C ALA A 196 2.74 40.32 3.67
N GLN A 197 1.64 40.46 2.92
CA GLN A 197 1.32 41.62 2.09
C GLN A 197 0.07 42.39 2.54
N HIS A 198 -0.46 42.07 3.73
CA HIS A 198 -1.54 42.79 4.42
C HIS A 198 -1.12 43.08 5.85
#